data_AF-A0A519YZH2-F1
#
_entry.id   AF-A0A519YZH2-F1
#
_cell.length_a   1.000
_cell.length_b   1.000
_cell.length_c   1.000
_cell.angle_alpha   90.00
_cell.angle_beta   90.00
_cell.angle_gamma   90.00
#
_symmetry.space_group_name_H-M   'P 1'
#
loop_
_entity.id
_entity.type
_entity.pdbx_description
1 polymer ?
#
loop_
_entity_poly.entity_id
_entity_poly.type
_entity_poly.pdbx_seq_one_letter_code
_entity_poly.pdbx_strand_id
1 'polypeptide(L)'
;MIDFVQRSTTHPRHRWPFKRSADPSHQPVTWSIRSSLALLALVCILPGAMMSTYFIVSDYRQQKARAIEDALATARAAAANLDRDLASIESGLQVLATSAALTTDDLPTFYQQAKQALPFQHITNYVLIDPSGRQRLNTVLPLGMPLPAKGGSPQLRQVFSTGQTVLTDLFVGPVTGKLILAIGVPVKRDGKVVYSLNAGLFPERVVKVLMIQKLPPDWIGAVLDSQGTVVARTHESGRFQGHSAVPDLVRMARQQQEGVLETISLEGLPVITAFSRSGTSKWSVAIGVPKASLNAGLKESLAMLLIVNLLLSVAAMWLAWRLAMAKVVH
;
A
#
# COMPACT_ATOMS: atom_id res chain seq x y z
N MET A 1 -39.50 99.82 79.14
CA MET A 1 -38.69 99.57 80.36
C MET A 1 -38.11 98.18 80.17
N ILE A 2 -36.85 97.92 79.82
CA ILE A 2 -35.59 98.68 79.79
C ILE A 2 -34.69 97.99 78.74
N ASP A 3 -33.99 98.83 77.96
CA ASP A 3 -32.65 98.72 77.33
C ASP A 3 -32.16 97.42 76.67
N PHE A 4 -31.86 97.45 75.36
CA PHE A 4 -30.59 97.87 74.73
C PHE A 4 -29.41 96.94 75.08
N VAL A 5 -28.82 96.31 74.06
CA VAL A 5 -27.36 96.34 73.75
C VAL A 5 -27.07 95.37 72.60
N GLN A 6 -26.68 95.97 71.47
CA GLN A 6 -25.95 95.34 70.36
C GLN A 6 -24.62 94.74 70.86
N ARG A 7 -24.25 93.57 70.37
CA ARG A 7 -22.84 93.22 70.09
C ARG A 7 -22.75 92.29 68.88
N SER A 8 -22.19 92.84 67.82
CA SER A 8 -21.70 92.17 66.63
C SER A 8 -20.40 91.42 66.94
N THR A 9 -20.34 90.13 66.62
CA THR A 9 -19.06 89.41 66.48
C THR A 9 -19.11 88.49 65.27
N THR A 10 -18.31 88.86 64.27
CA THR A 10 -17.92 88.12 63.08
C THR A 10 -17.26 86.78 63.41
N HIS A 11 -17.71 85.67 62.82
CA HIS A 11 -16.93 84.43 62.75
C HIS A 11 -16.78 83.94 61.30
N PRO A 12 -15.56 83.57 60.87
CA PRO A 12 -15.26 83.20 59.49
C PRO A 12 -15.58 81.73 59.20
N ARG A 13 -15.89 81.47 57.92
CA ARG A 13 -16.22 80.17 57.33
C ARG A 13 -15.06 79.17 57.49
N HIS A 14 -15.23 78.15 58.33
CA HIS A 14 -14.35 76.98 58.36
C HIS A 14 -14.82 75.93 57.34
N ARG A 15 -14.02 75.77 56.27
CA ARG A 15 -14.11 74.71 55.27
C ARG A 15 -13.76 73.35 55.91
N TRP A 16 -14.60 72.35 55.67
CA TRP A 16 -14.30 70.93 55.92
C TRP A 16 -13.13 70.45 55.05
N PRO A 17 -12.11 69.78 55.59
CA PRO A 17 -11.16 69.04 54.77
C PRO A 17 -11.68 67.62 54.53
N PHE A 18 -12.12 67.33 53.30
CA PHE A 18 -12.40 65.96 52.86
C PHE A 18 -11.07 65.22 52.71
N LYS A 19 -10.76 64.33 53.65
CA LYS A 19 -9.58 63.48 53.69
C LYS A 19 -9.77 62.34 52.67
N ARG A 20 -9.23 62.46 51.46
CA ARG A 20 -9.08 61.31 50.54
C ARG A 20 -7.88 60.49 50.99
N SER A 21 -8.15 59.38 51.67
CA SER A 21 -7.22 58.27 51.84
C SER A 21 -6.90 57.69 50.46
N ALA A 22 -5.66 57.88 49.99
CA ALA A 22 -5.13 57.15 48.84
C ALA A 22 -4.83 55.71 49.28
N ASP A 23 -5.61 54.77 48.78
CA ASP A 23 -5.37 53.33 48.84
C ASP A 23 -4.31 52.97 47.77
N PRO A 24 -3.13 52.42 48.12
CA PRO A 24 -2.14 51.97 47.15
C PRO A 24 -2.39 50.50 46.81
N SER A 25 -3.48 50.21 46.10
CA SER A 25 -3.70 48.88 45.52
C SER A 25 -3.94 48.98 44.00
N HIS A 26 -3.19 48.16 43.26
CA HIS A 26 -3.16 47.99 41.80
C HIS A 26 -2.36 49.05 41.00
N GLN A 27 -1.03 48.91 40.97
CA GLN A 27 -0.28 49.37 39.80
C GLN A 27 -0.71 48.47 38.62
N PRO A 28 -1.36 49.01 37.57
CA PRO A 28 -1.64 48.22 36.38
C PRO A 28 -0.30 47.80 35.79
N VAL A 29 -0.14 46.52 35.44
CA VAL A 29 1.02 46.05 34.69
C VAL A 29 1.04 46.82 33.37
N THR A 30 1.86 47.87 33.26
CA THR A 30 1.94 48.70 32.06
C THR A 30 2.77 47.96 31.02
N TRP A 31 2.11 47.20 30.17
CA TRP A 31 2.75 46.57 29.02
C TRP A 31 3.33 47.67 28.12
N SER A 32 4.62 47.56 27.77
CA SER A 32 5.24 48.40 26.75
C SER A 32 4.42 48.32 25.46
N ILE A 33 4.19 49.45 24.79
CA ILE A 33 3.45 49.52 23.51
C ILE A 33 3.96 48.46 22.51
N ARG A 34 5.27 48.17 22.54
CA ARG A 34 5.92 47.14 21.71
C ARG A 34 5.42 45.73 22.02
N SER A 35 5.23 45.39 23.29
CA SER A 35 4.71 44.09 23.72
C SER A 35 3.22 43.91 23.43
N SER A 36 2.42 44.98 23.55
CA SER A 36 0.99 44.92 23.19
C SER A 36 0.78 44.76 21.68
N LEU A 37 1.61 45.39 20.85
CA LEU A 37 1.57 45.23 19.39
C LEU A 37 2.07 43.85 18.95
N ALA A 38 3.11 43.32 19.60
CA ALA A 38 3.58 41.95 19.36
C ALA A 38 2.52 40.91 19.75
N LEU A 39 1.84 41.09 20.88
CA LEU A 39 0.73 40.24 21.30
C LEU A 39 -0.44 40.29 20.30
N LEU A 40 -0.80 41.48 19.82
CA LEU A 40 -1.84 41.66 18.81
C LEU A 40 -1.48 40.94 17.50
N ALA A 41 -0.24 41.10 17.02
CA ALA A 41 0.23 40.41 15.81
C ALA A 41 0.18 38.89 15.97
N LEU A 42 0.61 38.37 17.13
CA LEU A 42 0.53 36.95 17.45
C LEU A 42 -0.92 36.43 17.43
N VAL A 43 -1.84 37.17 18.06
CA VAL A 43 -3.28 36.83 18.11
C VAL A 43 -3.93 36.87 16.72
N CYS A 44 -3.46 37.73 15.82
CA CYS A 44 -3.94 37.75 14.43
C CYS A 44 -3.40 36.61 13.57
N ILE A 45 -2.15 36.18 13.77
CA ILE A 45 -1.50 35.15 12.95
C ILE A 45 -1.91 33.74 13.41
N LEU A 46 -2.09 33.53 14.72
CA LEU A 46 -2.41 32.23 15.31
C LEU A 46 -3.62 31.52 14.68
N PRO A 47 -4.80 32.16 14.54
CA PRO A 47 -5.97 31.51 13.95
C PRO A 47 -5.74 31.05 12.51
N GLY A 48 -5.04 31.85 11.71
CA GLY A 48 -4.68 31.50 10.33
C GLY A 48 -3.73 30.31 10.29
N ALA A 49 -2.68 30.33 11.11
CA ALA A 49 -1.72 29.22 11.21
C ALA A 49 -2.38 27.92 11.70
N MET A 50 -3.29 28.00 12.68
CA MET A 50 -4.07 26.86 13.15
C MET A 50 -4.97 26.31 12.05
N MET A 51 -5.68 27.18 11.31
CA MET A 51 -6.54 26.76 10.21
C MET A 51 -5.75 26.11 9.08
N SER A 52 -4.63 26.71 8.65
CA SER A 52 -3.76 26.14 7.62
C SER A 52 -3.16 24.80 8.06
N THR A 53 -2.70 24.69 9.31
CA THR A 53 -2.20 23.42 9.87
C THR A 53 -3.28 22.36 9.85
N TYR A 54 -4.50 22.71 10.28
CA TYR A 54 -5.66 21.81 10.25
C TYR A 54 -5.95 21.32 8.82
N PHE A 55 -6.00 22.23 7.84
CA PHE A 55 -6.20 21.86 6.44
C PHE A 55 -5.10 20.94 5.90
N ILE A 56 -3.83 21.25 6.15
CA ILE A 56 -2.69 20.43 5.71
C ILE A 56 -2.75 19.03 6.31
N VAL A 57 -3.04 18.91 7.60
CA VAL A 57 -3.15 17.61 8.28
C VAL A 57 -4.38 16.84 7.81
N SER A 58 -5.51 17.50 7.60
CA SER A 58 -6.73 16.89 7.07
C SER A 58 -6.53 16.37 5.66
N ASP A 59 -5.92 17.17 4.79
CA ASP A 59 -5.60 16.81 3.41
C ASP A 59 -4.63 15.63 3.37
N TYR A 60 -3.56 15.65 4.17
CA TYR A 60 -2.64 14.52 4.30
C TYR A 60 -3.35 13.22 4.74
N ARG A 61 -4.26 13.30 5.73
CA ARG A 61 -5.04 12.12 6.16
C ARG A 61 -5.92 11.60 5.03
N GLN A 62 -6.51 12.48 4.25
CA GLN A 62 -7.35 12.11 3.11
C GLN A 62 -6.52 11.51 1.97
N GLN A 63 -5.37 12.09 1.63
CA GLN A 63 -4.43 11.55 0.65
C GLN A 63 -3.94 10.15 1.05
N LYS A 64 -3.57 9.98 2.33
CA LYS A 64 -3.18 8.68 2.88
C LYS A 64 -4.30 7.65 2.74
N ALA A 65 -5.53 8.01 3.11
CA ALA A 65 -6.67 7.11 3.00
C ALA A 65 -6.94 6.71 1.54
N ARG A 66 -6.94 7.68 0.62
CA ARG A 66 -7.10 7.44 -0.82
C ARG A 66 -6.02 6.53 -1.38
N ALA A 67 -4.75 6.78 -1.04
CA ALA A 67 -3.65 5.93 -1.50
C ALA A 67 -3.79 4.47 -1.02
N ILE A 68 -4.31 4.26 0.20
CA ILE A 68 -4.58 2.92 0.73
C ILE A 68 -5.74 2.25 -0.01
N GLU A 69 -6.83 2.99 -0.25
CA GLU A 69 -7.98 2.51 -1.03
C GLU A 69 -7.59 2.15 -2.46
N ASP A 70 -6.81 3.01 -3.11
CA ASP A 70 -6.27 2.79 -4.46
C ASP A 70 -5.37 1.55 -4.48
N ALA A 71 -4.44 1.42 -3.52
CA ALA A 71 -3.58 0.25 -3.41
C ALA A 71 -4.38 -1.05 -3.23
N LEU A 72 -5.46 -1.03 -2.44
CA LEU A 72 -6.35 -2.18 -2.25
C LEU A 72 -7.14 -2.50 -3.53
N ALA A 73 -7.68 -1.48 -4.19
CA ALA A 73 -8.39 -1.64 -5.46
C ALA A 73 -7.47 -2.21 -6.55
N THR A 74 -6.23 -1.73 -6.63
CA THR A 74 -5.21 -2.26 -7.54
C THR A 74 -4.83 -3.70 -7.19
N ALA A 75 -4.64 -4.04 -5.91
CA ALA A 75 -4.39 -5.42 -5.48
C ALA A 75 -5.52 -6.36 -5.93
N ARG A 76 -6.77 -5.96 -5.72
CA ARG A 76 -7.96 -6.70 -6.13
C ARG A 76 -8.04 -6.87 -7.65
N ALA A 77 -7.82 -5.78 -8.40
CA ALA A 77 -7.83 -5.82 -9.87
C ALA A 77 -6.72 -6.72 -10.42
N ALA A 78 -5.51 -6.65 -9.85
CA ALA A 78 -4.40 -7.50 -10.23
C ALA A 78 -4.65 -8.98 -9.91
N ALA A 79 -5.23 -9.30 -8.75
CA ALA A 79 -5.62 -10.66 -8.39
C ALA A 79 -6.66 -11.22 -9.36
N ALA A 80 -7.69 -10.44 -9.70
CA ALA A 80 -8.71 -10.85 -10.67
C ALA A 80 -8.13 -11.04 -12.09
N ASN A 81 -7.18 -10.20 -12.50
CA ASN A 81 -6.49 -10.34 -13.78
C ASN A 81 -5.59 -11.57 -13.83
N LEU A 82 -4.92 -11.89 -12.72
CA LEU A 82 -4.15 -13.13 -12.59
C LEU A 82 -5.04 -14.36 -12.74
N ASP A 83 -6.17 -14.40 -12.04
CA ASP A 83 -7.10 -15.53 -12.16
C ASP A 83 -7.65 -15.68 -13.59
N ARG A 84 -7.93 -14.55 -14.27
CA ARG A 84 -8.36 -14.59 -15.67
C ARG A 84 -7.27 -15.12 -16.60
N ASP A 85 -6.01 -14.74 -16.38
CA ASP A 85 -4.87 -15.26 -17.15
C ASP A 85 -4.72 -16.78 -16.96
N LEU A 86 -4.80 -17.24 -15.72
CA LEU A 86 -4.71 -18.67 -15.38
C LEU A 86 -5.88 -19.47 -15.95
N ALA A 87 -7.11 -18.94 -15.90
CA ALA A 87 -8.30 -19.57 -16.48
C ALA A 87 -8.21 -19.71 -18.01
N SER A 88 -7.55 -18.77 -18.70
CA SER A 88 -7.28 -18.86 -20.14
C SER A 88 -6.37 -20.06 -20.47
N ILE A 89 -5.30 -20.25 -19.68
CA ILE A 89 -4.38 -21.39 -19.81
C ILE A 89 -5.09 -22.70 -19.49
N GLU A 90 -5.89 -22.74 -18.42
CA GLU A 90 -6.71 -23.90 -18.08
C GLU A 90 -7.63 -24.29 -19.24
N SER A 91 -8.33 -23.32 -19.84
CA SER A 91 -9.24 -23.57 -20.96
C SER A 91 -8.50 -24.18 -22.16
N GLY A 92 -7.32 -23.65 -22.48
CA GLY A 92 -6.46 -24.19 -23.54
C GLY A 92 -5.96 -25.61 -23.24
N LEU A 93 -5.62 -25.90 -21.99
CA LEU A 93 -5.24 -27.24 -21.54
C LEU A 93 -6.40 -28.21 -21.62
N GLN A 94 -7.62 -27.81 -21.25
CA GLN A 94 -8.81 -28.65 -21.32
C GLN A 94 -9.11 -29.06 -22.76
N VAL A 95 -8.97 -28.15 -23.73
CA VAL A 95 -9.12 -28.48 -25.17
C VAL A 95 -8.06 -29.49 -25.63
N LEU A 96 -6.80 -29.34 -25.21
CA LEU A 96 -5.76 -30.33 -25.53
C LEU A 96 -6.00 -31.67 -24.84
N ALA A 97 -6.57 -31.67 -23.62
CA ALA A 97 -6.90 -32.86 -22.87
C ALA A 97 -7.99 -33.71 -23.54
N THR A 98 -8.81 -33.14 -24.43
CA THR A 98 -9.80 -33.88 -25.23
C THR A 98 -9.22 -34.46 -26.53
N SER A 99 -7.92 -34.35 -26.78
CA SER A 99 -7.30 -34.91 -27.99
C SER A 99 -7.52 -36.41 -28.10
N ALA A 100 -7.95 -36.88 -29.27
CA ALA A 100 -8.10 -38.30 -29.57
C ALA A 100 -6.81 -39.10 -29.36
N ALA A 101 -5.65 -38.46 -29.56
CA ALA A 101 -4.33 -39.08 -29.33
C ALA A 101 -4.12 -39.46 -27.86
N LEU A 102 -4.68 -38.71 -26.91
CA LEU A 102 -4.66 -39.07 -25.50
C LEU A 102 -5.67 -40.18 -25.17
N THR A 103 -6.76 -40.30 -25.92
CA THR A 103 -7.73 -41.39 -25.78
C THR A 103 -7.15 -42.72 -26.26
N THR A 104 -6.41 -42.71 -27.38
CA THR A 104 -5.77 -43.92 -27.96
C THR A 104 -4.36 -44.21 -27.43
N ASP A 105 -3.87 -43.41 -26.47
CA ASP A 105 -2.51 -43.50 -25.91
C ASP A 105 -1.37 -43.26 -26.93
N ASP A 106 -1.66 -42.59 -28.04
CA ASP A 106 -0.70 -42.19 -29.07
C ASP A 106 0.07 -40.92 -28.65
N LEU A 107 1.00 -41.11 -27.72
CA LEU A 107 1.86 -40.03 -27.20
C LEU A 107 2.72 -39.35 -28.27
N PRO A 108 3.29 -40.04 -29.29
CA PRO A 108 3.99 -39.39 -30.39
C PRO A 108 3.14 -38.36 -31.15
N THR A 109 1.90 -38.72 -31.50
CA THR A 109 0.97 -37.80 -32.16
C THR A 109 0.60 -36.64 -31.25
N PHE A 110 0.28 -36.92 -29.97
CA PHE A 110 -0.02 -35.87 -29.01
C PHE A 110 1.17 -34.92 -28.78
N TYR A 111 2.41 -35.42 -28.77
CA TYR A 111 3.61 -34.58 -28.64
C TYR A 111 3.70 -33.53 -29.75
N GLN A 112 3.43 -33.92 -31.00
CA GLN A 112 3.44 -32.97 -32.13
C GLN A 112 2.32 -31.93 -31.99
N GLN A 113 1.11 -32.36 -31.62
CA GLN A 113 -0.01 -31.45 -31.37
C GLN A 113 0.29 -30.46 -30.25
N ALA A 114 0.79 -30.94 -29.11
CA ALA A 114 1.18 -30.11 -27.97
C ALA A 114 2.28 -29.11 -28.36
N LYS A 115 3.29 -29.54 -29.13
CA LYS A 115 4.37 -28.65 -29.60
C LYS A 115 3.85 -27.56 -30.53
N GLN A 116 2.91 -27.89 -31.42
CA GLN A 116 2.25 -26.92 -32.30
C GLN A 116 1.36 -25.94 -31.53
N ALA A 117 0.81 -26.35 -30.38
CA ALA A 117 -0.03 -25.51 -29.54
C ALA A 117 0.76 -24.52 -28.65
N LEU A 118 2.07 -24.74 -28.42
CA LEU A 118 2.89 -23.91 -27.53
C LEU A 118 2.86 -22.40 -27.85
N PRO A 119 2.98 -21.95 -29.12
CA PRO A 119 3.02 -20.51 -29.44
C PRO A 119 1.74 -19.75 -29.05
N PHE A 120 0.60 -20.44 -28.96
CA PHE A 120 -0.70 -19.81 -28.75
C PHE A 120 -1.01 -19.54 -27.27
N GLN A 121 -0.43 -20.30 -26.34
CA GLN A 121 -0.74 -20.19 -24.91
C GLN A 121 0.32 -19.44 -24.11
N HIS A 122 1.47 -19.09 -24.72
CA HIS A 122 2.58 -18.39 -24.04
C HIS A 122 3.00 -19.07 -22.72
N ILE A 123 3.00 -20.40 -22.73
CA ILE A 123 3.47 -21.26 -21.64
C ILE A 123 4.89 -21.76 -21.94
N THR A 124 5.58 -22.31 -20.95
CA THR A 124 6.94 -22.85 -21.12
C THR A 124 6.91 -24.18 -21.86
N ASN A 125 6.05 -25.10 -21.42
CA ASN A 125 5.99 -26.46 -21.93
C ASN A 125 4.72 -27.18 -21.49
N TYR A 126 4.37 -28.24 -22.22
CA TYR A 126 3.39 -29.23 -21.79
C TYR A 126 4.08 -30.46 -21.17
N VAL A 127 3.49 -30.99 -20.10
CA VAL A 127 3.94 -32.22 -19.44
C VAL A 127 2.75 -33.13 -19.19
N LEU A 128 2.86 -34.38 -19.61
CA LEU A 128 1.88 -35.41 -19.30
C LEU A 128 2.41 -36.26 -18.14
N ILE A 129 1.64 -36.37 -17.07
CA ILE A 129 1.98 -37.15 -15.87
C ILE A 129 0.96 -38.28 -15.72
N ASP A 130 1.42 -39.48 -15.38
CA ASP A 130 0.56 -40.64 -15.09
C ASP A 130 0.16 -40.72 -13.59
N PRO A 131 -0.77 -41.62 -13.20
CA PRO A 131 -1.22 -41.71 -11.81
C PRO A 131 -0.12 -42.12 -10.81
N SER A 132 0.96 -42.74 -11.30
CA SER A 132 2.16 -43.04 -10.48
C SER A 132 3.03 -41.81 -10.23
N GLY A 133 2.70 -40.68 -10.87
CA GLY A 133 3.44 -39.43 -10.78
C GLY A 133 4.66 -39.39 -11.70
N ARG A 134 4.76 -40.26 -12.71
CA ARG A 134 5.87 -40.27 -13.66
C ARG A 134 5.56 -39.40 -14.87
N GLN A 135 6.56 -38.71 -15.42
CA GLN A 135 6.39 -38.02 -16.69
C GLN A 135 6.34 -39.05 -17.83
N ARG A 136 5.33 -38.91 -18.69
CA ARG A 136 5.15 -39.71 -19.91
C ARG A 136 5.49 -38.92 -21.16
N LEU A 137 5.40 -37.59 -21.06
CA LEU A 137 5.70 -36.68 -22.14
C LEU A 137 6.13 -35.34 -21.55
N ASN A 138 7.11 -34.70 -22.19
CA ASN A 138 7.51 -33.34 -21.86
C ASN A 138 8.00 -32.64 -23.15
N THR A 139 7.39 -31.52 -23.51
CA THR A 139 7.73 -30.82 -24.76
C THR A 139 9.05 -30.04 -24.70
N VAL A 140 9.72 -29.97 -23.55
CA VAL A 140 11.08 -29.43 -23.43
C VAL A 140 12.11 -30.38 -24.03
N LEU A 141 11.87 -31.69 -23.91
CA LEU A 141 12.80 -32.72 -24.36
C LEU A 141 12.32 -33.32 -25.69
N PRO A 142 13.24 -33.67 -26.60
CA PRO A 142 12.90 -34.49 -27.77
C PRO A 142 12.18 -35.77 -27.36
N LEU A 143 11.23 -36.22 -28.18
CA LEU A 143 10.50 -37.45 -27.96
C LEU A 143 11.46 -38.65 -27.86
N GLY A 144 11.22 -39.54 -26.89
CA GLY A 144 12.05 -40.73 -26.65
C GLY A 144 13.25 -40.51 -25.71
N MET A 145 13.55 -39.27 -25.32
CA MET A 145 14.56 -39.00 -24.29
C MET A 145 14.12 -39.53 -22.91
N PRO A 146 15.08 -39.93 -22.05
CA PRO A 146 14.78 -40.32 -20.67
C PRO A 146 14.05 -39.20 -19.93
N LEU A 147 12.89 -39.51 -19.34
CA LEU A 147 12.10 -38.58 -18.56
C LEU A 147 12.32 -38.79 -17.05
N PRO A 148 12.23 -37.73 -16.23
CA PRO A 148 12.32 -37.87 -14.79
C PRO A 148 11.25 -38.81 -14.24
N ALA A 149 11.64 -39.66 -13.28
CA ALA A 149 10.71 -40.53 -12.56
C ALA A 149 9.68 -39.74 -11.72
N LYS A 150 9.94 -38.47 -11.40
CA LYS A 150 9.02 -37.59 -10.66
C LYS A 150 8.48 -36.49 -11.56
N GLY A 151 7.14 -36.42 -11.61
CA GLY A 151 6.34 -35.61 -12.53
C GLY A 151 6.46 -34.10 -12.36
N GLY A 152 6.78 -33.63 -11.15
CA GLY A 152 6.80 -32.23 -10.79
C GLY A 152 6.32 -32.04 -9.35
N SER A 153 5.54 -30.99 -9.09
CA SER A 153 4.98 -30.72 -7.77
C SER A 153 4.10 -31.87 -7.26
N PRO A 154 4.25 -32.28 -5.98
CA PRO A 154 3.34 -33.24 -5.33
C PRO A 154 1.85 -32.85 -5.40
N GLN A 155 1.55 -31.55 -5.52
CA GLN A 155 0.18 -31.03 -5.57
C GLN A 155 -0.57 -31.53 -6.81
N LEU A 156 0.13 -31.76 -7.93
CA LEU A 156 -0.49 -32.25 -9.18
C LEU A 156 -1.14 -33.63 -9.04
N ARG A 157 -0.79 -34.41 -8.01
CA ARG A 157 -1.48 -35.67 -7.72
C ARG A 157 -2.96 -35.47 -7.37
N GLN A 158 -3.32 -34.29 -6.88
CA GLN A 158 -4.71 -33.97 -6.53
C GLN A 158 -5.62 -34.08 -7.76
N VAL A 159 -5.12 -33.82 -8.98
CA VAL A 159 -5.88 -33.96 -10.23
C VAL A 159 -6.50 -35.36 -10.37
N PHE A 160 -5.76 -36.41 -9.99
CA PHE A 160 -6.24 -37.79 -10.07
C PHE A 160 -7.31 -38.10 -9.02
N SER A 161 -7.18 -37.56 -7.80
CA SER A 161 -8.13 -37.80 -6.72
C SER A 161 -9.40 -36.94 -6.81
N THR A 162 -9.29 -35.70 -7.27
CA THR A 162 -10.43 -34.76 -7.34
C THR A 162 -11.09 -34.77 -8.71
N GLY A 163 -10.37 -35.15 -9.77
CA GLY A 163 -10.82 -34.99 -11.14
C GLY A 163 -11.03 -33.54 -11.55
N GLN A 164 -10.37 -32.60 -10.85
CA GLN A 164 -10.42 -31.15 -11.06
C GLN A 164 -9.05 -30.58 -11.42
N THR A 165 -9.04 -29.38 -11.98
CA THR A 165 -7.83 -28.61 -12.26
C THR A 165 -7.09 -28.26 -10.97
N VAL A 166 -5.76 -28.25 -11.01
CA VAL A 166 -4.89 -27.88 -9.89
C VAL A 166 -3.86 -26.86 -10.36
N LEU A 167 -3.79 -25.73 -9.67
CA LEU A 167 -2.66 -24.79 -9.73
C LEU A 167 -1.68 -25.14 -8.62
N THR A 168 -0.40 -25.31 -8.95
CA THR A 168 0.64 -25.55 -7.95
C THR A 168 1.17 -24.26 -7.36
N ASP A 169 1.65 -24.32 -6.12
CA ASP A 169 2.62 -23.35 -5.62
C ASP A 169 3.95 -23.41 -6.40
N LEU A 170 4.87 -22.49 -6.09
CA LEU A 170 6.18 -22.44 -6.74
C LEU A 170 7.04 -23.66 -6.37
N PHE A 171 7.66 -24.31 -7.35
CA PHE A 171 8.53 -25.46 -7.14
C PHE A 171 9.66 -25.52 -8.17
N VAL A 172 10.69 -26.33 -7.90
CA VAL A 172 11.80 -26.53 -8.84
C VAL A 172 11.39 -27.57 -9.90
N GLY A 173 11.40 -27.17 -11.17
CA GLY A 173 11.08 -28.04 -12.29
C GLY A 173 12.13 -29.16 -12.47
N PRO A 174 11.72 -30.45 -12.57
CA PRO A 174 12.66 -31.57 -12.59
C PRO A 174 13.51 -31.65 -13.88
N VAL A 175 13.04 -31.04 -14.97
CA VAL A 175 13.78 -30.97 -16.26
C VAL A 175 14.50 -29.63 -16.42
N THR A 176 13.87 -28.52 -16.02
CA THR A 176 14.41 -27.18 -16.24
C THR A 176 15.41 -26.75 -15.17
N GLY A 177 15.36 -27.35 -13.97
CA GLY A 177 16.17 -26.93 -12.81
C GLY A 177 15.84 -25.54 -12.27
N LYS A 178 14.76 -24.91 -12.75
CA LYS A 178 14.35 -23.54 -12.41
C LYS A 178 13.07 -23.53 -11.58
N LEU A 179 12.85 -22.45 -10.83
CA LEU A 179 11.57 -22.20 -10.18
C LEU A 179 10.47 -21.99 -11.22
N ILE A 180 9.41 -22.78 -11.12
CA ILE A 180 8.24 -22.75 -12.00
C ILE A 180 6.98 -22.96 -11.18
N LEU A 181 5.84 -22.62 -11.77
CA LEU A 181 4.52 -23.07 -11.34
C LEU A 181 3.90 -23.93 -12.45
N ALA A 182 2.88 -24.71 -12.13
CA ALA A 182 2.16 -25.51 -13.10
C ALA A 182 0.65 -25.45 -12.90
N ILE A 183 -0.08 -25.54 -14.02
CA ILE A 183 -1.53 -25.80 -14.03
C ILE A 183 -1.73 -27.18 -14.61
N GLY A 184 -2.37 -28.08 -13.86
CA GLY A 184 -2.67 -29.45 -14.28
C GLY A 184 -4.17 -29.66 -14.45
N VAL A 185 -4.59 -30.19 -15.60
CA VAL A 185 -5.99 -30.56 -15.89
C VAL A 185 -6.12 -32.09 -16.03
N PRO A 186 -7.29 -32.66 -15.71
CA PRO A 186 -7.53 -34.10 -15.83
C PRO A 186 -7.75 -34.50 -17.29
N VAL A 187 -7.05 -35.55 -17.72
CA VAL A 187 -7.35 -36.28 -18.96
C VAL A 187 -8.15 -37.51 -18.59
N LYS A 188 -9.40 -37.60 -19.06
CA LYS A 188 -10.32 -38.67 -18.70
C LYS A 188 -10.47 -39.67 -19.85
N ARG A 189 -10.43 -40.96 -19.52
CA ARG A 189 -10.74 -42.08 -20.40
C ARG A 189 -11.75 -42.98 -19.67
N ASP A 190 -12.91 -43.22 -20.26
CA ASP A 190 -14.01 -44.00 -19.66
C ASP A 190 -14.38 -43.53 -18.25
N GLY A 191 -14.44 -42.22 -18.04
CA GLY A 191 -14.76 -41.59 -16.75
C GLY A 191 -13.63 -41.61 -15.71
N LYS A 192 -12.49 -42.26 -15.97
CA LYS A 192 -11.32 -42.32 -15.08
C LYS A 192 -10.24 -41.34 -15.52
N VAL A 193 -9.59 -40.67 -14.57
CA VAL A 193 -8.44 -39.79 -14.85
C VAL A 193 -7.21 -40.67 -15.12
N VAL A 194 -6.80 -40.74 -16.39
CA VAL A 194 -5.65 -41.57 -16.82
C VAL A 194 -4.36 -40.77 -16.87
N TYR A 195 -4.44 -39.46 -17.10
CA TYR A 195 -3.30 -38.55 -17.07
C TYR A 195 -3.68 -37.22 -16.44
N SER A 196 -2.65 -36.53 -15.95
CA SER A 196 -2.68 -35.10 -15.70
C SER A 196 -1.91 -34.42 -16.84
N LEU A 197 -2.58 -33.55 -17.60
CA LEU A 197 -1.95 -32.70 -18.60
C LEU A 197 -1.62 -31.36 -17.96
N ASN A 198 -0.35 -30.98 -18.00
CA ASN A 198 0.16 -29.84 -17.26
C ASN A 198 0.80 -28.81 -18.19
N ALA A 199 0.55 -27.53 -17.94
CA ALA A 199 1.36 -26.44 -18.45
C ALA A 199 2.37 -26.00 -17.39
N GLY A 200 3.66 -25.99 -17.73
CA GLY A 200 4.68 -25.34 -16.92
C GLY A 200 4.76 -23.85 -17.25
N LEU A 201 4.89 -23.00 -16.24
CA LEU A 201 5.03 -21.55 -16.41
C LEU A 201 6.17 -20.99 -15.57
N PHE A 202 6.88 -20.05 -16.20
CA PHE A 202 7.90 -19.25 -15.55
C PHE A 202 7.28 -18.06 -14.79
N PRO A 203 7.74 -17.75 -13.56
CA PRO A 203 7.17 -16.66 -12.76
C PRO A 203 7.28 -15.26 -13.41
N GLU A 204 8.20 -15.07 -14.34
CA GLU A 204 8.38 -13.85 -15.12
C GLU A 204 7.09 -13.47 -15.90
N ARG A 205 6.26 -14.46 -16.25
CA ARG A 205 4.94 -14.21 -16.82
C ARG A 205 4.04 -13.44 -15.83
N VAL A 206 4.06 -13.84 -14.56
CA VAL A 206 3.22 -13.28 -13.50
C VAL A 206 3.61 -11.82 -13.22
N VAL A 207 4.89 -11.46 -13.37
CA VAL A 207 5.36 -10.06 -13.26
C VAL A 207 4.60 -9.14 -14.22
N LYS A 208 4.29 -9.61 -15.43
CA LYS A 208 3.56 -8.79 -16.42
C LYS A 208 2.17 -8.37 -15.94
N VAL A 209 1.51 -9.18 -15.12
CA VAL A 209 0.20 -8.85 -14.52
C VAL A 209 0.31 -7.63 -13.60
N LEU A 210 1.42 -7.52 -12.86
CA LEU A 210 1.72 -6.36 -12.01
C LEU A 210 2.08 -5.12 -12.85
N MET A 211 2.87 -5.29 -13.91
CA MET A 211 3.32 -4.17 -14.76
C MET A 211 2.17 -3.47 -15.48
N ILE A 212 1.09 -4.20 -15.82
CA ILE A 212 -0.12 -3.63 -16.44
C ILE A 212 -0.81 -2.62 -15.52
N GLN A 213 -0.66 -2.75 -14.19
CA GLN A 213 -1.29 -1.83 -13.23
C GLN A 213 -0.65 -0.44 -13.22
N LYS A 214 0.51 -0.25 -13.86
CA LYS A 214 1.25 1.03 -13.91
C LYS A 214 1.40 1.66 -12.51
N LEU A 215 1.84 0.85 -11.56
CA LEU A 215 2.09 1.31 -10.19
C LEU A 215 3.07 2.50 -10.22
N PRO A 216 2.94 3.46 -9.29
CA PRO A 216 3.95 4.48 -9.09
C PRO A 216 5.35 3.86 -8.93
N PRO A 217 6.43 4.48 -9.44
CA PRO A 217 7.77 3.86 -9.48
C PRO A 217 8.34 3.47 -8.12
N ASP A 218 7.86 4.08 -7.04
CA ASP A 218 8.25 3.83 -5.66
C ASP A 218 7.38 2.76 -4.97
N TRP A 219 6.25 2.38 -5.58
CA TRP A 219 5.34 1.37 -5.03
C TRP A 219 5.81 -0.06 -5.38
N ILE A 220 5.63 -0.96 -4.41
CA ILE A 220 6.11 -2.33 -4.54
C ILE A 220 4.93 -3.27 -4.75
N GLY A 221 4.81 -3.85 -5.95
CA GLY A 221 3.87 -4.93 -6.23
C GLY A 221 4.51 -6.30 -6.00
N ALA A 222 3.77 -7.23 -5.40
CA ALA A 222 4.19 -8.62 -5.24
C ALA A 222 3.02 -9.59 -5.45
N VAL A 223 3.30 -10.75 -6.06
CA VAL A 223 2.38 -11.90 -6.12
C VAL A 223 2.95 -13.02 -5.25
N LEU A 224 2.11 -13.57 -4.39
CA LEU A 224 2.41 -14.64 -3.45
C LEU A 224 1.60 -15.88 -3.80
N ASP A 225 2.24 -17.05 -3.71
CA ASP A 225 1.55 -18.33 -3.84
C ASP A 225 0.66 -18.63 -2.61
N SER A 226 0.02 -19.80 -2.58
CA SER A 226 -0.91 -20.15 -1.50
C SER A 226 -0.24 -20.28 -0.13
N GLN A 227 1.08 -20.48 -0.11
CA GLN A 227 1.89 -20.58 1.11
C GLN A 227 2.48 -19.24 1.54
N GLY A 228 2.36 -18.18 0.73
CA GLY A 228 2.98 -16.88 1.00
C GLY A 228 4.40 -16.77 0.46
N THR A 229 4.81 -17.63 -0.47
CA THR A 229 6.09 -17.52 -1.17
C THR A 229 5.98 -16.50 -2.30
N VAL A 230 7.00 -15.67 -2.45
CA VAL A 230 7.07 -14.67 -3.51
C VAL A 230 7.25 -15.36 -4.87
N VAL A 231 6.25 -15.22 -5.73
CA VAL A 231 6.29 -15.69 -7.13
C VAL A 231 6.87 -14.60 -8.03
N ALA A 232 6.36 -13.37 -7.89
CA ALA A 232 6.74 -12.24 -8.73
C ALA A 232 6.77 -10.94 -7.92
N ARG A 233 7.64 -10.00 -8.29
CA ARG A 233 7.70 -8.63 -7.73
C ARG A 233 7.99 -7.61 -8.82
N THR A 234 7.59 -6.36 -8.59
CA THR A 234 8.02 -5.24 -9.44
C THR A 234 9.45 -4.78 -9.16
N HIS A 235 9.94 -4.92 -7.91
CA HIS A 235 11.30 -4.58 -7.50
C HIS A 235 12.06 -5.80 -7.00
N GLU A 236 13.34 -5.86 -7.34
CA GLU A 236 14.30 -6.90 -6.89
C GLU A 236 13.76 -8.34 -7.04
N SER A 237 12.95 -8.61 -8.06
CA SER A 237 12.25 -9.90 -8.22
C SER A 237 13.23 -11.07 -8.22
N GLY A 238 14.38 -10.96 -8.90
CA GLY A 238 15.38 -12.03 -8.95
C GLY A 238 16.01 -12.37 -7.59
N ARG A 239 16.04 -11.43 -6.64
CA ARG A 239 16.62 -11.64 -5.31
C ARG A 239 15.66 -12.31 -4.35
N PHE A 240 14.37 -11.96 -4.43
CA PHE A 240 13.36 -12.40 -3.46
C PHE A 240 12.40 -13.47 -3.99
N GLN A 241 12.42 -13.80 -5.28
CA GLN A 241 11.64 -14.91 -5.83
C GLN A 241 11.97 -16.21 -5.09
N GLY A 242 10.94 -17.00 -4.79
CA GLY A 242 11.05 -18.25 -4.05
C GLY A 242 11.27 -18.11 -2.54
N HIS A 243 11.42 -16.89 -2.02
CA HIS A 243 11.51 -16.64 -0.58
C HIS A 243 10.12 -16.38 0.00
N SER A 244 9.96 -16.63 1.29
CA SER A 244 8.73 -16.26 1.99
C SER A 244 8.57 -14.73 2.04
N ALA A 245 7.35 -14.25 1.88
CA ALA A 245 7.03 -12.85 2.14
C ALA A 245 7.14 -12.54 3.63
N VAL A 246 6.95 -11.26 3.98
CA VAL A 246 7.04 -10.80 5.37
C VAL A 246 6.01 -11.58 6.24
N PRO A 247 6.42 -12.12 7.42
CA PRO A 247 5.59 -13.05 8.19
C PRO A 247 4.19 -12.52 8.52
N ASP A 248 4.07 -11.23 8.80
CA ASP A 248 2.81 -10.58 9.15
C ASP A 248 1.83 -10.57 7.97
N LEU A 249 2.33 -10.31 6.76
CA LEU A 249 1.54 -10.37 5.52
C LEU A 249 1.08 -11.81 5.24
N VAL A 250 1.98 -12.79 5.38
CA VAL A 250 1.63 -14.20 5.16
C VAL A 250 0.55 -14.65 6.14
N ARG A 251 0.68 -14.30 7.42
CA ARG A 251 -0.31 -14.63 8.45
C ARG A 251 -1.67 -13.98 8.15
N MET A 252 -1.68 -12.70 7.80
CA MET A 252 -2.94 -11.99 7.54
C MET A 252 -3.62 -12.47 6.25
N ALA A 253 -2.86 -12.68 5.17
CA ALA A 253 -3.39 -13.23 3.91
C ALA A 253 -3.92 -14.66 4.06
N ARG A 254 -3.42 -15.44 5.02
CA ARG A 254 -3.99 -16.76 5.34
C ARG A 254 -5.37 -16.68 6.01
N GLN A 255 -5.61 -15.63 6.78
CA GLN A 255 -6.82 -15.45 7.60
C GLN A 255 -7.92 -14.64 6.90
N GLN A 256 -7.53 -13.69 6.06
CA GLN A 256 -8.44 -12.74 5.42
C GLN A 256 -8.24 -12.75 3.91
N GLN A 257 -9.33 -12.51 3.17
CA GLN A 257 -9.25 -12.35 1.72
C GLN A 257 -8.62 -11.01 1.34
N GLU A 258 -8.84 -9.96 2.12
CA GLU A 258 -8.34 -8.63 1.84
C GLU A 258 -7.95 -7.94 3.15
N GLY A 259 -7.01 -7.00 3.07
CA GLY A 259 -6.63 -6.25 4.24
C GLY A 259 -5.51 -5.25 3.99
N VAL A 260 -5.28 -4.43 5.01
CA VAL A 260 -4.23 -3.41 5.03
C VAL A 260 -3.45 -3.56 6.33
N LEU A 261 -2.13 -3.54 6.22
CA LEU A 261 -1.23 -3.64 7.36
C LEU A 261 0.04 -2.80 7.13
N GLU A 262 0.62 -2.28 8.20
CA GLU A 262 1.92 -1.65 8.14
C GLU A 262 3.01 -2.72 8.26
N THR A 263 3.98 -2.73 7.35
CA THR A 263 5.08 -3.69 7.34
C THR A 263 6.41 -3.02 7.01
N ILE A 264 7.49 -3.76 7.19
CA ILE A 264 8.80 -3.42 6.63
C ILE A 264 8.98 -4.33 5.42
N SER A 265 9.19 -3.75 4.24
CA SER A 265 9.39 -4.52 3.01
C SER A 265 10.65 -5.39 3.11
N LEU A 266 10.81 -6.34 2.18
CA LEU A 266 12.01 -7.20 2.15
C LEU A 266 13.31 -6.40 1.92
N GLU A 267 13.18 -5.20 1.37
CA GLU A 267 14.24 -4.21 1.16
C GLU A 267 14.53 -3.36 2.42
N GLY A 268 13.78 -3.54 3.51
CA GLY A 268 13.94 -2.77 4.75
C GLY A 268 13.18 -1.44 4.77
N LEU A 269 12.27 -1.21 3.81
CA LEU A 269 11.54 0.06 3.72
C LEU A 269 10.22 0.01 4.50
N PRO A 270 9.88 1.03 5.31
CA PRO A 270 8.60 1.09 5.99
C PRO A 270 7.48 1.39 4.98
N VAL A 271 6.55 0.45 4.84
CA VAL A 271 5.45 0.49 3.87
C VAL A 271 4.09 0.26 4.54
N ILE A 272 3.04 0.73 3.89
CA ILE A 272 1.67 0.28 4.14
C ILE A 272 1.32 -0.69 3.03
N THR A 273 1.04 -1.94 3.38
CA THR A 273 0.73 -3.00 2.44
C THR A 273 -0.77 -3.20 2.39
N ALA A 274 -1.38 -3.03 1.21
CA ALA A 274 -2.72 -3.51 0.92
C ALA A 274 -2.61 -4.83 0.16
N PHE A 275 -3.46 -5.82 0.47
CA PHE A 275 -3.44 -7.10 -0.24
C PHE A 275 -4.85 -7.59 -0.56
N SER A 276 -4.94 -8.41 -1.62
CA SER A 276 -6.13 -9.16 -1.99
C SER A 276 -5.73 -10.59 -2.37
N ARG A 277 -6.45 -11.57 -1.82
CA ARG A 277 -6.25 -13.00 -1.99
C ARG A 277 -7.41 -13.57 -2.79
N SER A 278 -7.07 -14.26 -3.86
CA SER A 278 -8.04 -14.93 -4.71
C SER A 278 -8.77 -16.05 -3.97
N GLY A 279 -10.09 -16.10 -4.16
CA GLY A 279 -10.91 -17.23 -3.72
C GLY A 279 -10.63 -18.52 -4.49
N THR A 280 -10.18 -18.39 -5.75
CA THR A 280 -9.99 -19.49 -6.71
C THR A 280 -8.59 -20.08 -6.63
N SER A 281 -7.56 -19.26 -6.88
CA SER A 281 -6.16 -19.72 -6.89
C SER A 281 -5.54 -19.79 -5.49
N LYS A 282 -6.16 -19.16 -4.48
CA LYS A 282 -5.62 -18.95 -3.12
C LYS A 282 -4.33 -18.14 -3.08
N TRP A 283 -3.85 -17.66 -4.22
CA TRP A 283 -2.72 -16.75 -4.35
C TRP A 283 -3.12 -15.34 -3.93
N SER A 284 -2.15 -14.55 -3.53
CA SER A 284 -2.36 -13.18 -3.05
C SER A 284 -1.56 -12.17 -3.86
N VAL A 285 -2.15 -11.02 -4.15
CA VAL A 285 -1.43 -9.85 -4.66
C VAL A 285 -1.34 -8.83 -3.55
N ALA A 286 -0.14 -8.30 -3.33
CA ALA A 286 0.15 -7.28 -2.32
C ALA A 286 0.79 -6.05 -2.97
N ILE A 287 0.32 -4.87 -2.58
CA ILE A 287 0.82 -3.57 -3.02
C ILE A 287 1.33 -2.82 -1.79
N GLY A 288 2.63 -2.55 -1.74
CA GLY A 288 3.31 -1.80 -0.70
C GLY A 288 3.50 -0.33 -1.10
N VAL A 289 2.90 0.57 -0.33
CA VAL A 289 3.03 2.03 -0.47
C VAL A 289 4.07 2.52 0.52
N PRO A 290 5.22 3.09 0.09
CA PRO A 290 6.22 3.61 1.01
C PRO A 290 5.68 4.76 1.85
N LYS A 291 5.90 4.71 3.17
CA LYS A 291 5.50 5.81 4.07
C LYS A 291 6.23 7.12 3.74
N ALA A 292 7.43 7.04 3.20
CA ALA A 292 8.20 8.20 2.77
C ALA A 292 7.46 9.01 1.70
N SER A 293 6.85 8.33 0.73
CA SER A 293 6.12 8.94 -0.39
C SER A 293 4.83 9.60 0.06
N LEU A 294 4.14 9.00 1.05
CA LEU A 294 2.96 9.61 1.67
C LEU A 294 3.33 10.89 2.45
N ASN A 295 4.51 10.91 3.09
CA ASN A 295 4.91 11.98 4.00
C ASN A 295 5.65 13.14 3.33
N ALA A 296 6.14 12.97 2.09
CA ALA A 296 6.95 13.97 1.40
C ALA A 296 6.20 15.31 1.25
N GLY A 297 4.99 15.28 0.68
CA GLY A 297 4.16 16.49 0.49
C GLY A 297 3.75 17.17 1.80
N LEU A 298 3.55 16.40 2.88
CA LEU A 298 3.24 16.95 4.21
C LEU A 298 4.40 17.77 4.77
N LYS A 299 5.64 17.25 4.69
CA LYS A 299 6.83 17.94 5.21
C LYS A 299 7.08 19.26 4.48
N GLU A 300 6.98 19.26 3.16
CA GLU A 300 7.14 20.46 2.33
C GLU A 300 6.06 21.50 2.63
N SER A 301 4.80 21.09 2.73
CA SER A 301 3.68 21.98 3.04
C SER A 301 3.81 22.62 4.44
N LEU A 302 4.20 21.84 5.44
CA LEU A 302 4.44 22.36 6.80
C LEU A 302 5.67 23.28 6.85
N ALA A 303 6.74 22.95 6.15
CA ALA A 303 7.93 23.81 6.07
C ALA A 303 7.59 25.15 5.39
N MET A 304 6.85 25.13 4.30
CA MET A 304 6.38 26.34 3.62
C MET A 304 5.46 27.17 4.53
N LEU A 305 4.54 26.53 5.25
CA LEU A 305 3.69 27.20 6.23
C LEU A 305 4.51 27.88 7.34
N LEU A 306 5.55 27.21 7.85
CA LEU A 306 6.46 27.78 8.85
C LEU A 306 7.22 29.00 8.29
N ILE A 307 7.74 28.91 7.08
CA ILE A 307 8.46 30.02 6.41
C ILE A 307 7.53 31.21 6.21
N VAL A 308 6.31 31.00 5.70
CA VAL A 308 5.34 32.07 5.46
C VAL A 308 4.92 32.74 6.78
N ASN A 309 4.64 31.95 7.82
CA ASN A 309 4.30 32.50 9.14
C ASN A 309 5.47 33.28 9.76
N LEU A 310 6.71 32.79 9.59
CA LEU A 310 7.90 33.49 10.07
C LEU A 310 8.07 34.83 9.36
N LEU A 311 7.93 34.87 8.03
CA LEU A 311 8.03 36.10 7.24
C LEU A 311 6.95 37.12 7.62
N LEU A 312 5.70 36.67 7.80
CA LEU A 312 4.60 37.53 8.26
C LEU A 312 4.84 38.08 9.66
N SER A 313 5.37 37.25 10.56
CA SER A 313 5.70 37.67 11.94
C SER A 313 6.81 38.72 11.95
N VAL A 314 7.88 38.49 11.17
CA VAL A 314 8.99 39.46 11.02
C VAL A 314 8.51 40.77 10.41
N ALA A 315 7.66 40.71 9.37
CA ALA A 315 7.10 41.90 8.73
C ALA A 315 6.20 42.70 9.69
N ALA A 316 5.35 42.02 10.47
CA ALA A 316 4.51 42.65 11.48
C ALA A 316 5.35 43.30 12.59
N MET A 317 6.39 42.62 13.09
CA MET A 317 7.33 43.17 14.08
C MET A 317 8.08 44.39 13.53
N TRP A 318 8.55 44.34 12.27
CA TRP A 318 9.24 45.45 11.63
C TRP A 318 8.32 46.68 11.48
N LEU A 319 7.08 46.48 11.05
CA LEU A 319 6.10 47.56 10.92
C LEU A 319 5.74 48.18 12.28
N ALA A 320 5.51 47.34 13.30
CA ALA A 320 5.26 47.79 14.67
C ALA A 320 6.44 48.60 15.23
N TRP A 321 7.67 48.15 15.00
CA TRP A 321 8.89 48.88 15.38
C TRP A 321 8.98 50.24 14.67
N ARG A 322 8.72 50.27 13.36
CA ARG A 322 8.74 51.52 12.56
C ARG A 322 7.72 52.53 13.06
N LEU A 323 6.49 52.10 13.34
CA LEU A 323 5.42 52.96 13.86
C LEU A 323 5.71 53.46 15.29
N ALA A 324 6.31 52.62 16.13
CA ALA A 324 6.72 53.02 17.48
C ALA A 324 7.83 54.08 17.45
N MET A 325 8.83 53.94 16.58
CA MET A 325 9.90 54.94 16.43
C MET A 325 9.36 56.27 15.90
N ALA A 326 8.42 56.25 14.95
CA ALA A 326 7.81 57.47 14.41
C ALA A 326 7.06 58.30 15.49
N LYS A 327 6.49 57.66 16.51
CA LYS A 327 5.81 58.34 17.63
C LYS A 327 6.75 58.87 18.72
N VAL A 328 8.02 58.50 18.72
CA VAL A 328 9.02 58.98 19.71
C VAL A 328 9.74 60.25 19.21
N VAL A 329 9.62 60.58 17.92
CA VAL A 329 10.31 61.70 17.27
C VAL A 329 9.43 62.97 17.15
N HIS A 330 8.17 62.91 17.59
CA HIS A 330 7.25 64.05 17.69
C HIS A 330 6.79 64.23 19.13
#